data_AF-Q2Z035-F1
#
_entry.id   AF-Q2Z035-F1
#
_cell.length_a   1.000
_cell.length_b   1.000
_cell.length_c   1.000
_cell.angle_alpha   90.00
_cell.angle_beta   90.00
_cell.angle_gamma   90.00
#
_symmetry.space_group_name_H-M   'P 1'
#
loop_
_entity.id
_entity.type
_entity.pdbx_description
1 polymer ?
#
loop_
_entity_poly.entity_id
_entity_poly.type
_entity_poly.pdbx_seq_one_letter_code
_entity_poly.pdbx_strand_id
1 'polypeptide(L)'
;MSAALFLDRQSIPFAYRTPIPIATITAYRPGNPIHTPTQAFIAAQFYLGTTRLRAMGEILPYSAELIRLTEAHARTGKFFDMNAYWVPLPQNLRVWLVLFEGQWYIDPPVPDATPGESAAGCVFVILDTRTNDMMRAGGIRPCSHYQVRPARQIIQDFFLAKGISASPGTRAYGILM
;
A
#
# COMPACT_ATOMS: atom_id res chain seq x y z
N MET A 1 35.74 -18.68 6.13
CA MET A 1 35.51 -17.26 5.78
C MET A 1 34.01 -17.08 5.62
N SER A 2 33.33 -16.59 6.66
CA SER A 2 31.87 -16.41 6.64
C SER A 2 31.56 -14.98 6.22
N ALA A 3 31.05 -14.84 5.00
CA ALA A 3 30.57 -13.56 4.49
C ALA A 3 29.25 -13.22 5.19
N ALA A 4 29.29 -12.20 6.06
CA ALA A 4 28.11 -11.59 6.64
C ALA A 4 27.25 -11.00 5.50
N LEU A 5 26.12 -11.64 5.22
CA LEU A 5 25.05 -11.07 4.41
C LEU A 5 24.44 -9.91 5.21
N PHE A 6 24.99 -8.71 5.00
CA PHE A 6 24.32 -7.46 5.32
C PHE A 6 23.07 -7.39 4.44
N LEU A 7 21.96 -7.93 4.95
CA LEU A 7 20.64 -7.50 4.53
C LEU A 7 20.55 -6.03 4.89
N ASP A 8 20.66 -5.20 3.85
CA ASP A 8 20.29 -3.79 3.85
C ASP A 8 18.77 -3.70 4.06
N ARG A 9 18.34 -4.14 5.25
CA ARG A 9 16.99 -4.01 5.76
C ARG A 9 16.97 -2.59 6.28
N GLN A 10 16.81 -1.62 5.38
CA GLN A 10 16.43 -0.27 5.77
C GLN A 10 15.28 -0.40 6.76
N SER A 11 15.61 -0.08 8.01
CA SER A 11 14.75 -0.23 9.17
C SER A 11 13.43 0.43 8.83
N ILE A 12 12.38 -0.37 8.68
CA ILE A 12 11.00 0.12 8.63
C ILE A 12 10.89 0.98 9.89
N PRO A 13 10.77 2.31 9.80
CA PRO A 13 10.61 3.09 11.01
C PRO A 13 9.31 2.59 11.62
N PHE A 14 9.42 1.93 12.78
CA PHE A 14 8.30 1.45 13.55
C PHE A 14 7.33 2.62 13.68
N ALA A 15 6.24 2.58 12.91
CA ALA A 15 5.15 3.50 13.11
C ALA A 15 4.69 3.26 14.55
N TYR A 16 4.67 4.31 15.36
CA TYR A 16 4.01 4.24 16.65
C TYR A 16 2.61 3.68 16.40
N ARG A 17 2.32 2.48 16.93
CA ARG A 17 1.00 1.83 16.84
C ARG A 17 0.02 2.49 17.81
N THR A 18 -0.03 3.81 17.76
CA THR A 18 -0.92 4.63 18.55
C THR A 18 -1.91 5.26 17.57
N PRO A 19 -3.22 5.23 17.86
CA PRO A 19 -4.20 5.95 17.07
C PRO A 19 -3.78 7.42 16.90
N ILE A 20 -3.96 7.97 15.69
CA ILE A 20 -3.73 9.40 15.46
C ILE A 20 -4.88 10.16 16.13
N PRO A 21 -4.60 11.19 16.95
CA PRO A 21 -5.64 11.98 17.57
C PRO A 21 -6.57 12.60 16.53
N ILE A 22 -7.88 12.55 16.78
CA ILE A 22 -8.90 13.15 15.91
C ILE A 22 -8.62 14.63 15.67
N ALA A 23 -8.21 15.37 16.71
CA ALA A 23 -7.83 16.78 16.59
C ALA A 23 -6.70 17.04 15.59
N THR A 24 -5.75 16.11 15.49
CA THR A 24 -4.65 16.19 14.50
C THR A 24 -5.19 15.98 13.08
N ILE A 25 -6.12 15.05 12.91
CA ILE A 25 -6.73 14.75 11.61
C ILE A 25 -7.62 15.92 11.15
N THR A 26 -8.42 16.51 12.05
CA THR A 26 -9.31 17.63 11.71
C THR A 26 -8.57 18.95 11.46
N ALA A 27 -7.40 19.14 12.07
CA ALA A 27 -6.54 20.29 11.81
C ALA A 27 -5.73 20.17 10.51
N TYR A 28 -5.69 18.98 9.89
CA TYR A 28 -4.90 18.73 8.68
C TYR A 28 -5.46 19.52 7.48
N ARG A 29 -4.55 20.14 6.72
CA ARG A 29 -4.88 20.81 5.46
C ARG A 29 -4.12 20.19 4.29
N PRO A 30 -4.81 19.63 3.27
CA PRO A 30 -4.15 19.05 2.09
C PRO A 30 -3.51 20.13 1.20
N GLY A 31 -2.69 19.72 0.24
CA GLY A 31 -2.04 20.60 -0.74
C GLY A 31 -0.54 20.85 -0.51
N ASN A 32 -0.01 20.46 0.65
CA ASN A 32 1.43 20.52 0.91
C ASN A 32 2.11 19.16 0.64
N PRO A 33 3.35 19.14 0.15
CA PRO A 33 4.13 17.91 0.02
C PRO A 33 4.31 17.17 1.35
N ILE A 34 4.36 15.84 1.29
CA ILE A 34 4.54 14.97 2.46
C ILE A 34 5.99 14.51 2.54
N HIS A 35 6.66 14.84 3.63
CA HIS A 35 8.07 14.55 3.84
C HIS A 35 8.34 13.47 4.88
N THR A 36 7.37 13.15 5.74
CA THR A 36 7.57 12.20 6.84
C THR A 36 6.49 11.11 6.90
N PRO A 37 6.80 9.91 7.43
CA PRO A 37 5.82 8.86 7.68
C PRO A 37 4.64 9.33 8.54
N THR A 38 4.89 10.16 9.56
CA THR A 38 3.83 10.72 10.41
C THR A 38 2.87 11.61 9.62
N GLN A 39 3.40 12.48 8.75
CA GLN A 39 2.56 13.29 7.85
C GLN A 39 1.77 12.41 6.89
N ALA A 40 2.38 11.32 6.38
CA ALA A 40 1.71 10.37 5.51
C ALA A 40 0.54 9.67 6.22
N PHE A 41 0.72 9.26 7.48
CA PHE A 41 -0.37 8.69 8.27
C PHE A 41 -1.51 9.68 8.50
N ILE A 42 -1.21 10.93 8.87
CA ILE A 42 -2.24 11.96 9.08
C ILE A 42 -3.02 12.22 7.78
N ALA A 43 -2.31 12.42 6.67
CA ALA A 43 -2.91 12.66 5.37
C ALA A 43 -3.73 11.46 4.87
N ALA A 44 -3.24 10.24 5.08
CA ALA A 44 -3.92 9.03 4.66
C ALA A 44 -5.19 8.77 5.47
N GLN A 45 -5.16 9.02 6.79
CA GLN A 45 -6.36 8.87 7.62
C GLN A 45 -7.39 9.97 7.35
N PHE A 46 -6.94 11.21 7.08
CA PHE A 46 -7.81 12.26 6.56
C PHE A 46 -8.50 11.83 5.26
N TYR A 47 -7.74 11.27 4.31
CA TYR A 47 -8.29 10.77 3.05
C TYR A 47 -9.27 9.60 3.23
N LEU A 48 -9.01 8.65 4.14
CA LEU A 48 -9.98 7.59 4.44
C LEU A 48 -11.35 8.15 4.85
N GLY A 49 -11.35 9.28 5.59
CA GLY A 49 -12.56 9.99 5.97
C GLY A 49 -13.40 10.50 4.79
N THR A 50 -12.79 10.71 3.61
CA THR A 50 -13.49 11.13 2.39
C THR A 50 -13.97 9.95 1.54
N THR A 51 -13.68 8.71 1.94
CA THR A 51 -14.12 7.50 1.24
C THR A 51 -15.37 6.90 1.89
N ARG A 52 -15.85 5.76 1.38
CA ARG A 52 -16.86 4.92 2.04
C ARG A 52 -16.26 3.81 2.90
N LEU A 53 -14.93 3.73 3.00
CA LEU A 53 -14.25 2.79 3.88
C LEU A 53 -14.32 3.31 5.32
N ARG A 54 -14.83 2.49 6.24
CA ARG A 54 -15.01 2.84 7.64
C ARG A 54 -14.33 1.83 8.53
N ALA A 55 -13.82 2.33 9.65
CA ALA A 55 -13.31 1.49 10.72
C ALA A 55 -14.39 1.28 11.78
N MET A 56 -14.49 0.06 12.28
CA MET A 56 -15.24 -0.27 13.48
C MET A 56 -14.28 -0.23 14.67
N GLY A 57 -14.17 0.94 15.31
CA GLY A 57 -13.27 1.17 16.44
C GLY A 57 -11.98 1.89 16.05
N GLU A 58 -10.89 1.59 16.75
CA GLU A 58 -9.60 2.27 16.56
C GLU A 58 -8.93 1.91 15.24
N ILE A 59 -8.29 2.91 14.63
CA ILE A 59 -7.45 2.77 13.44
C ILE A 59 -6.00 2.85 13.89
N LEU A 60 -5.23 1.79 13.63
CA LEU A 60 -3.84 1.70 14.05
C LEU A 60 -2.90 1.92 12.84
N PRO A 61 -1.99 2.91 12.90
CA PRO A 61 -0.90 3.03 11.94
C PRO A 61 -0.10 1.73 11.86
N TYR A 62 0.06 1.17 10.66
CA TYR A 62 0.79 -0.08 10.45
C TYR A 62 2.14 0.17 9.75
N SER A 63 2.11 0.76 8.55
CA SER A 63 3.33 1.15 7.83
C SER A 63 3.09 2.36 6.94
N ALA A 64 4.13 3.14 6.70
CA ALA A 64 4.13 4.22 5.72
C ALA A 64 5.47 4.19 4.99
N GLU A 65 5.44 3.81 3.72
CA GLU A 65 6.63 3.59 2.90
C GLU A 65 6.63 4.54 1.70
N LEU A 66 7.75 5.20 1.46
CA LEU A 66 7.98 5.99 0.26
C LEU A 66 8.51 5.07 -0.85
N ILE A 67 7.64 4.67 -1.77
CA ILE A 67 7.95 3.68 -2.82
C ILE A 67 7.62 4.21 -4.21
N ARG A 68 8.01 3.47 -5.24
CA ARG A 68 7.61 3.79 -6.62
C ARG A 68 6.12 3.46 -6.80
N LEU A 69 5.41 4.27 -7.60
CA LEU A 69 4.00 4.02 -7.90
C LEU A 69 3.76 2.61 -8.47
N THR A 70 4.67 2.13 -9.33
CA THR A 70 4.60 0.78 -9.91
C THR A 70 4.66 -0.31 -8.84
N GLU A 71 5.47 -0.12 -7.81
CA GLU A 71 5.57 -1.03 -6.68
C GLU A 71 4.33 -0.97 -5.79
N ALA A 72 3.79 0.23 -5.53
CA ALA A 72 2.53 0.40 -4.81
C ALA A 72 1.40 -0.36 -5.50
N HIS A 73 1.27 -0.22 -6.82
CA HIS A 73 0.29 -0.97 -7.62
C HIS A 73 0.51 -2.49 -7.59
N ALA A 74 1.76 -2.95 -7.66
CA ALA A 74 2.07 -4.37 -7.58
C ALA A 74 1.67 -4.95 -6.21
N ARG A 75 1.96 -4.22 -5.12
CA ARG A 75 1.59 -4.62 -3.75
C ARG A 75 0.08 -4.60 -3.56
N THR A 76 -0.66 -3.62 -4.09
CA THR A 76 -2.10 -3.48 -3.84
C THR A 76 -2.99 -4.29 -4.79
N GLY A 77 -2.47 -4.71 -5.96
CA GLY A 77 -3.21 -5.47 -6.97
C GLY A 77 -4.01 -4.59 -7.96
N LYS A 78 -4.43 -5.19 -9.09
CA LYS A 78 -5.25 -4.55 -10.15
C LYS A 78 -6.71 -4.38 -9.72
N PHE A 79 -7.31 -3.24 -10.07
CA PHE A 79 -8.72 -3.20 -10.49
C PHE A 79 -8.81 -2.62 -11.90
N PHE A 80 -9.91 -2.98 -12.56
CA PHE A 80 -10.21 -2.82 -13.97
C PHE A 80 -9.95 -1.44 -14.55
N ASP A 81 -9.50 -1.51 -15.80
CA ASP A 81 -9.38 -0.46 -16.80
C ASP A 81 -8.38 0.68 -16.54
N MET A 82 -7.10 0.37 -16.72
CA MET A 82 -6.06 1.40 -16.89
C MET A 82 -6.31 2.27 -18.14
N ASN A 83 -7.22 1.92 -19.05
CA ASN A 83 -7.49 2.73 -20.24
C ASN A 83 -8.52 3.85 -19.98
N ALA A 84 -9.26 3.85 -18.86
CA ALA A 84 -10.28 4.86 -18.61
C ALA A 84 -9.71 6.23 -18.17
N TYR A 85 -8.50 6.26 -17.58
CA TYR A 85 -7.83 7.48 -17.11
C TYR A 85 -6.30 7.40 -17.25
N TRP A 86 -5.80 6.94 -18.40
CA TRP A 86 -4.35 6.91 -18.67
C TRP A 86 -3.83 8.32 -18.96
N VAL A 87 -3.73 9.15 -17.93
CA VAL A 87 -2.74 10.22 -17.95
C VAL A 87 -1.39 9.52 -17.74
N PRO A 88 -0.40 9.66 -18.63
CA PRO A 88 0.92 9.05 -18.42
C PRO A 88 1.54 9.62 -17.15
N LEU A 89 1.35 8.91 -16.03
CA LEU A 89 2.01 9.24 -14.78
C LEU A 89 3.51 8.93 -14.96
N PRO A 90 4.41 9.79 -14.46
CA PRO A 90 5.84 9.56 -14.60
C PRO A 90 6.22 8.19 -14.05
N GLN A 91 6.94 7.37 -14.81
CA GLN A 91 7.36 6.03 -14.38
C GLN A 91 8.20 6.05 -13.08
N ASN A 92 8.81 7.19 -12.77
CA ASN A 92 9.59 7.44 -11.57
C ASN A 92 8.82 8.15 -10.44
N LEU A 93 7.49 8.28 -10.55
CA LEU A 93 6.69 8.91 -9.50
C LEU A 93 6.84 8.12 -8.19
N ARG A 94 7.26 8.83 -7.14
CA ARG A 94 7.26 8.31 -5.78
C ARG A 94 5.95 8.66 -5.09
N VAL A 95 5.44 7.70 -4.35
CA VAL A 95 4.18 7.81 -3.60
C VAL A 95 4.39 7.29 -2.20
N TRP A 96 3.58 7.78 -1.28
CA TRP A 96 3.45 7.16 0.04
C TRP A 96 2.44 6.02 -0.06
N LEU A 97 2.87 4.80 0.23
CA LEU A 97 1.98 3.68 0.51
C LEU A 97 1.82 3.58 2.02
N VAL A 98 0.62 3.87 2.50
CA VAL A 98 0.28 3.86 3.91
C VAL A 98 -0.70 2.72 4.19
N LEU A 99 -0.43 1.94 5.23
CA LEU A 99 -1.27 0.85 5.70
C LEU A 99 -1.81 1.18 7.09
N PHE A 100 -3.09 0.89 7.29
CA PHE A 100 -3.72 0.94 8.60
C PHE A 100 -4.32 -0.41 8.94
N GLU A 101 -4.11 -0.85 10.17
CA GLU A 101 -4.71 -2.05 10.75
C GLU A 101 -5.97 -1.69 11.52
N GLY A 102 -7.01 -2.52 11.40
CA GLY A 102 -8.28 -2.32 12.09
C GLY A 102 -9.36 -3.33 11.69
N GLN A 103 -10.56 -3.10 12.19
CA GLN A 103 -11.78 -3.75 11.71
C GLN A 103 -12.43 -2.83 10.70
N TRP A 104 -12.68 -3.29 9.47
CA TRP A 104 -13.10 -2.42 8.37
C TRP A 104 -14.39 -2.90 7.72
N TYR A 105 -15.20 -1.96 7.29
CA TYR A 105 -16.38 -2.22 6.46
C TYR A 105 -16.54 -1.10 5.43
N ILE A 106 -17.41 -1.31 4.45
CA ILE A 106 -17.74 -0.31 3.43
C ILE A 106 -19.15 0.19 3.70
N ASP A 107 -19.29 1.47 4.03
CA ASP A 107 -20.60 2.14 4.12
C ASP A 107 -21.33 1.97 2.79
N PRO A 108 -22.63 1.65 2.78
CA PRO A 108 -23.40 1.52 1.55
C PRO A 108 -23.55 2.87 0.80
N PRO A 109 -23.84 2.85 -0.52
CA PRO A 109 -23.96 4.10 -1.28
C PRO A 109 -25.28 4.80 -1.00
N VAL A 110 -26.26 4.00 -0.59
CA VAL A 110 -27.62 4.40 -0.30
C VAL A 110 -27.70 4.73 1.19
N PRO A 111 -28.22 5.91 1.56
CA PRO A 111 -28.52 6.23 2.94
C PRO A 111 -29.40 5.15 3.58
N ASP A 112 -29.21 4.89 4.88
CA ASP A 112 -30.01 3.96 5.70
C ASP A 112 -29.94 2.46 5.32
N ALA A 113 -29.14 2.10 4.30
CA ALA A 113 -28.86 0.69 4.05
C ALA A 113 -27.96 0.12 5.16
N THR A 114 -28.18 -1.15 5.50
CA THR A 114 -27.36 -1.86 6.48
C THR A 114 -25.92 -1.98 5.96
N PRO A 115 -24.91 -1.56 6.73
CA PRO A 115 -23.52 -1.79 6.39
C PRO A 115 -23.21 -3.28 6.20
N GLY A 116 -22.27 -3.58 5.30
CA GLY A 116 -21.74 -4.93 5.17
C GLY A 116 -21.02 -5.40 6.43
N GLU A 117 -20.79 -6.70 6.54
CA GLU A 117 -20.04 -7.28 7.65
C GLU A 117 -18.62 -6.69 7.75
N SER A 118 -18.20 -6.38 8.96
CA SER A 118 -16.84 -5.90 9.22
C SER A 118 -15.83 -7.03 9.10
N ALA A 119 -14.68 -6.75 8.49
CA ALA A 119 -13.57 -7.68 8.38
C ALA A 119 -12.29 -7.10 8.99
N ALA A 120 -11.59 -7.94 9.77
CA ALA A 120 -10.29 -7.64 10.33
C ALA A 120 -9.22 -7.57 9.23
N GLY A 121 -8.37 -6.56 9.24
CA GLY A 121 -7.22 -6.54 8.36
C GLY A 121 -6.59 -5.17 8.18
N CYS A 122 -5.78 -5.07 7.13
CA CYS A 122 -5.20 -3.83 6.69
C CYS A 122 -5.92 -3.27 5.47
N VAL A 123 -6.05 -1.95 5.49
CA VAL A 123 -6.42 -1.14 4.33
C VAL A 123 -5.22 -0.33 3.90
N PHE A 124 -5.13 -0.06 2.61
CA PHE A 124 -4.07 0.78 2.05
C PHE A 124 -4.59 2.14 1.64
N VAL A 125 -3.69 3.11 1.63
CA VAL A 125 -3.85 4.43 1.03
C VAL A 125 -2.59 4.75 0.22
N ILE A 126 -2.77 5.28 -0.99
CA ILE A 126 -1.68 5.79 -1.85
C ILE A 126 -1.85 7.31 -1.96
N LEU A 127 -0.78 8.05 -1.66
CA LEU A 127 -0.75 9.52 -1.73
C LEU A 127 0.36 10.00 -2.68
N ASP A 128 0.06 11.01 -3.51
CA ASP A 128 1.09 11.70 -4.29
C ASP A 128 2.01 12.49 -3.33
N THR A 129 3.31 12.39 -3.53
CA THR A 129 4.31 13.07 -2.71
C THR A 129 4.36 14.58 -2.94
N ARG A 130 3.88 15.06 -4.08
CA ARG A 130 4.02 16.45 -4.53
C ARG A 130 2.85 17.32 -4.13
N THR A 131 1.64 16.87 -4.44
CA THR A 131 0.41 17.64 -4.20
C THR A 131 -0.36 17.14 -2.99
N ASN A 132 -0.01 15.95 -2.47
CA ASN A 132 -0.89 15.17 -1.61
C ASN A 132 -2.29 14.99 -2.23
N ASP A 133 -2.40 15.01 -3.56
CA ASP A 133 -3.64 14.63 -4.20
C ASP A 133 -3.89 13.15 -3.98
N MET A 134 -5.15 12.90 -3.65
CA MET A 134 -5.74 11.63 -3.29
C MET A 134 -5.59 10.64 -4.44
N MET A 135 -4.70 9.65 -4.33
CA MET A 135 -4.53 8.70 -5.43
C MET A 135 -5.44 7.48 -5.28
N ARG A 136 -5.51 6.86 -4.10
CA ARG A 136 -6.32 5.64 -3.91
C ARG A 136 -6.42 5.16 -2.47
N ALA A 137 -7.51 4.48 -2.11
CA ALA A 137 -7.61 3.67 -0.89
C ALA A 137 -8.39 2.35 -1.12
N GLY A 138 -8.18 1.35 -0.27
CA GLY A 138 -9.03 0.15 -0.23
C GLY A 138 -8.37 -1.10 0.35
N GLY A 139 -8.85 -2.28 -0.09
CA GLY A 139 -8.12 -3.53 -0.02
C GLY A 139 -8.25 -4.38 1.25
N ILE A 140 -9.28 -4.22 2.09
CA ILE A 140 -9.47 -4.97 3.36
C ILE A 140 -9.00 -6.44 3.25
N ARG A 141 -7.80 -6.75 3.78
CA ARG A 141 -7.15 -8.06 3.71
C ARG A 141 -5.99 -8.16 4.72
N PRO A 142 -5.40 -9.34 4.96
CA PRO A 142 -4.27 -9.46 5.88
C PRO A 142 -3.11 -8.52 5.54
N CYS A 143 -2.51 -7.90 6.56
CA CYS A 143 -1.43 -6.92 6.37
C CYS A 143 -0.20 -7.50 5.65
N SER A 144 0.08 -8.79 5.85
CA SER A 144 1.14 -9.52 5.15
C SER A 144 0.94 -9.58 3.63
N HIS A 145 -0.30 -9.46 3.14
CA HIS A 145 -0.59 -9.50 1.70
C HIS A 145 -0.17 -8.21 0.97
N TYR A 146 0.18 -7.14 1.70
CA TYR A 146 0.74 -5.90 1.12
C TYR A 146 2.26 -5.89 1.05
N GLN A 147 2.92 -6.87 1.66
CA GLN A 147 4.37 -6.96 1.63
C GLN A 147 4.83 -7.47 0.27
N VAL A 148 5.95 -6.94 -0.21
CA VAL A 148 6.59 -7.42 -1.45
C VAL A 148 7.08 -8.83 -1.20
N ARG A 149 6.53 -9.80 -1.95
CA ARG A 149 7.26 -11.04 -2.20
C ARG A 149 8.54 -10.62 -2.93
N PRO A 150 9.75 -10.94 -2.43
CA PRO A 150 10.99 -10.59 -3.12
C PRO A 150 10.86 -10.93 -4.61
N ALA A 151 11.26 -10.03 -5.51
CA ALA A 151 11.00 -10.15 -6.96
C ALA A 151 11.36 -11.53 -7.55
N ARG A 152 12.35 -12.23 -6.95
CA ARG A 152 12.68 -13.63 -7.26
C ARG A 152 11.51 -14.61 -7.07
N GLN A 153 10.68 -14.46 -6.06
CA GLN A 153 9.50 -15.29 -5.83
C GLN A 153 8.38 -14.99 -6.82
N ILE A 154 8.15 -13.73 -7.21
CA ILE A 154 7.12 -13.40 -8.21
C ILE A 154 7.50 -13.97 -9.58
N ILE A 155 8.78 -13.87 -9.94
CA ILE A 155 9.33 -14.44 -11.16
C ILE A 155 9.27 -15.97 -11.11
N GLN A 156 9.67 -16.60 -10.01
CA GLN A 156 9.58 -18.05 -9.82
C GLN A 156 8.14 -18.57 -9.84
N ASP A 157 7.21 -17.90 -9.16
CA ASP A 157 5.79 -18.27 -9.12
C ASP A 157 5.15 -18.12 -10.51
N PHE A 158 5.49 -17.07 -11.26
CA PHE A 158 5.03 -16.89 -12.64
C PHE A 158 5.60 -17.96 -13.58
N PHE A 159 6.88 -18.31 -13.44
CA PHE A 159 7.51 -19.36 -14.23
C PHE A 159 6.98 -20.75 -13.88
N LEU A 160 6.79 -21.06 -12.60
CA LEU A 160 6.17 -22.31 -12.12
C LEU A 160 4.72 -22.42 -12.59
N ALA A 161 3.93 -21.34 -12.53
CA ALA A 161 2.55 -21.31 -13.02
C ALA A 161 2.46 -21.47 -14.55
N LYS A 162 3.53 -21.14 -15.29
CA LYS A 162 3.64 -21.37 -16.74
C LYS A 162 4.35 -22.68 -17.12
N GLY A 163 4.68 -23.54 -16.14
CA GLY A 163 5.37 -24.81 -16.37
C GLY A 163 6.83 -24.66 -16.83
N ILE A 164 7.43 -23.48 -16.64
CA ILE A 164 8.80 -23.18 -17.02
C ILE A 164 9.67 -23.35 -15.77
N SER A 165 10.43 -24.44 -15.66
CA SER A 165 11.41 -24.63 -14.58
C SER A 165 12.78 -24.10 -15.01
N ALA A 166 13.04 -22.81 -14.77
CA ALA A 166 14.40 -22.26 -14.92
C ALA A 166 15.03 -22.06 -13.54
N SER A 167 15.88 -23.00 -13.14
CA SER A 167 16.64 -22.92 -11.90
C SER A 167 17.84 -21.96 -12.05
N PRO A 168 18.18 -21.16 -11.02
CA PRO A 168 19.40 -20.37 -11.02
C PRO A 168 20.63 -21.23 -11.31
N GLY A 169 21.47 -20.81 -12.25
CA GLY A 169 22.65 -21.56 -12.70
C GLY A 169 22.45 -22.43 -13.94
N THR A 170 21.25 -22.47 -14.52
CA THR A 170 21.01 -23.14 -15.81
C THR A 170 21.12 -22.16 -16.99
N ARG A 171 21.49 -22.67 -18.18
CA ARG A 171 21.67 -21.87 -19.41
C ARG A 171 20.41 -21.08 -19.81
N ALA A 172 19.23 -21.60 -19.49
CA ALA A 172 17.94 -20.94 -19.70
C ALA A 172 17.76 -19.67 -18.84
N TYR A 173 18.39 -19.60 -17.67
CA TYR A 173 18.32 -18.46 -16.76
C TYR A 173 19.11 -17.23 -17.29
N GLY A 174 20.21 -17.47 -18.01
CA GLY A 174 21.05 -16.40 -18.58
C GLY A 174 20.56 -15.82 -19.90
N ILE A 175 19.56 -16.44 -20.54
CA ILE A 175 18.94 -15.94 -21.78
C ILE A 175 17.70 -15.08 -21.49
N LEU A 176 17.15 -15.17 -20.26
CA LEU A 176 15.92 -14.51 -19.82
C LEU A 176 16.17 -13.27 -18.93
N MET A 177 17.44 -12.92 -18.68
CA MET A 177 17.87 -11.65 -18.09
C MET A 177 18.63 -10.83 -19.13
#